data_AF-A0A660XD00-F1
#
_entry.id   AF-A0A660XD00-F1
#
_cell.length_a   1.000
_cell.length_b   1.000
_cell.length_c   1.000
_cell.angle_alpha   90.00
_cell.angle_beta   90.00
_cell.angle_gamma   90.00
#
_symmetry.space_group_name_H-M   'P 1'
#
loop_
_entity.id
_entity.type
_entity.pdbx_description
1 polymer ?
#
loop_
_entity_poly.entity_id
_entity_poly.type
_entity_poly.pdbx_seq_one_letter_code
_entity_poly.pdbx_strand_id
1 'polypeptide(L)'
;IEASGQYTLANMQLITWEENATKGHSENRTVKEVHQFDMGGVYIRSFDSTVEAGRAVGALQSNIASAARGKQKSCRGFTWSYER
;
A
#
# COMPACT_ATOMS: atom_id res chain seq x y z
N ILE A 1 41.07 11.52 -8.32
CA ILE A 1 40.02 10.50 -8.09
C ILE A 1 39.85 10.39 -6.58
N GLU A 2 39.15 11.29 -5.90
CA GLU A 2 38.91 11.12 -4.45
C GLU A 2 37.59 11.77 -4.06
N ALA A 3 36.50 11.01 -4.19
CA ALA A 3 35.24 11.30 -3.53
C ALA A 3 35.11 10.31 -2.36
N SER A 4 35.85 10.53 -1.28
CA SER A 4 35.63 9.83 -0.01
C SER A 4 34.90 10.79 0.91
N GLY A 5 33.57 10.76 0.85
CA GLY A 5 32.72 11.44 1.83
C GLY A 5 33.11 10.97 3.23
N GLN A 6 33.84 11.81 3.96
CA GLN A 6 34.28 11.51 5.31
C GLN A 6 33.05 11.43 6.22
N TYR A 7 32.83 10.27 6.84
CA TYR A 7 31.89 10.15 7.95
C TYR A 7 32.44 10.92 9.14
N THR A 8 31.97 12.15 9.35
CA THR A 8 32.30 12.94 10.53
C THR A 8 31.28 12.67 11.63
N LEU A 9 31.72 12.75 12.90
CA LEU A 9 30.84 12.60 14.07
C LEU A 9 29.66 13.59 14.07
N ALA A 10 29.76 14.69 13.31
CA ALA A 10 28.70 15.67 13.12
C ALA A 10 27.44 15.08 12.44
N ASN A 11 27.58 14.01 11.65
CA ASN A 11 26.46 13.32 11.01
C ASN A 11 25.81 12.25 11.92
N MET A 12 26.48 11.85 13.00
CA MET A 12 25.98 10.85 13.94
C MET A 12 25.23 11.53 15.08
N GLN A 13 23.89 11.55 14.98
CA GLN A 13 23.00 12.05 16.02
C GLN A 13 22.59 10.90 16.96
N LEU A 14 22.79 11.07 18.26
CA LEU A 14 22.20 10.21 19.28
C LEU A 14 20.77 10.68 19.54
N ILE A 15 19.80 9.82 19.21
CA ILE A 15 18.38 10.03 19.53
C ILE A 15 17.95 9.01 20.58
N THR A 16 16.94 9.34 21.37
CA THR A 16 16.39 8.41 22.35
C THR A 16 15.69 7.23 21.64
N TRP A 17 15.56 6.09 22.33
CA TRP A 17 14.85 4.92 21.81
C TRP A 17 13.39 5.25 21.44
N GLU A 18 12.78 6.21 22.12
CA GLU A 18 11.42 6.71 21.91
C GLU A 18 11.30 7.49 20.58
N GLU A 19 12.28 8.33 20.27
CA GLU A 19 12.34 9.09 19.01
C GLU A 19 12.65 8.19 17.80
N ASN A 20 13.45 7.14 17.98
CA ASN A 20 13.71 6.15 16.94
C ASN A 20 12.47 5.32 16.59
N ALA A 21 11.65 4.97 17.60
CA ALA A 21 10.39 4.25 17.40
C ALA A 21 9.39 5.07 16.57
N THR A 22 9.36 6.39 16.79
CA THR A 22 8.48 7.30 16.04
C THR A 22 8.91 7.45 14.57
N LYS A 23 10.23 7.47 14.30
CA LYS A 23 10.78 7.54 12.93
C LYS A 23 10.76 6.22 12.16
N GLY A 24 10.57 5.09 12.85
CA GLY A 24 10.46 3.75 12.24
C GLY A 24 9.14 3.50 11.49
N HIS A 25 8.14 4.36 11.66
CA HIS A 25 6.86 4.25 10.95
C HIS A 25 6.89 5.08 9.66
N SER A 26 7.28 4.38 8.60
CA SER A 26 7.35 4.80 7.20
C SER A 26 6.33 5.88 6.77
N GLU A 27 6.84 7.03 6.35
CA GLU A 27 6.11 8.05 5.58
C GLU A 27 5.67 7.56 4.18
N ASN A 28 5.95 6.30 3.83
CA ASN A 28 5.66 5.73 2.52
C ASN A 28 4.59 4.64 2.58
N ARG A 29 3.46 4.96 3.22
CA ARG A 29 2.25 4.14 3.13
C ARG A 29 1.68 4.37 1.73
N THR A 30 2.05 3.52 0.78
CA THR A 30 1.51 3.56 -0.59
C THR A 30 0.04 3.16 -0.57
N VAL A 31 -0.81 4.15 -0.33
CA VAL A 31 -2.25 4.03 -0.50
C VAL A 31 -2.51 4.06 -2.00
N LYS A 32 -3.09 2.99 -2.53
CA LYS A 32 -3.47 2.87 -3.94
C LYS A 32 -4.98 2.72 -4.03
N GLU A 33 -5.58 3.59 -4.84
CA GLU A 33 -6.99 3.52 -5.22
C GLU A 33 -7.26 2.18 -5.91
N VAL A 34 -8.42 1.58 -5.62
CA VAL A 34 -8.86 0.35 -6.28
C VAL A 34 -10.28 0.50 -6.79
N HIS A 35 -10.50 -0.07 -7.97
CA HIS A 35 -11.77 -0.07 -8.65
C HIS A 35 -12.40 -1.45 -8.53
N GLN A 36 -13.67 -1.46 -8.15
CA GLN A 36 -14.50 -2.65 -8.07
C GLN A 36 -15.37 -2.74 -9.32
N PHE A 37 -15.35 -3.91 -9.93
CA PHE A 37 -16.16 -4.26 -11.08
C PHE A 37 -16.99 -5.51 -10.77
N ASP A 38 -18.12 -5.62 -11.44
CA ASP A 38 -18.92 -6.85 -11.42
C ASP A 38 -18.23 -7.98 -12.18
N MET A 39 -18.74 -9.21 -12.04
CA MET A 39 -18.30 -10.37 -12.84
C MET A 39 -18.50 -10.15 -14.35
N GLY A 40 -19.40 -9.25 -14.73
CA GLY A 40 -19.59 -8.80 -16.12
C GLY A 40 -18.61 -7.72 -16.58
N GLY A 41 -17.66 -7.28 -15.75
CA GLY A 41 -16.72 -6.20 -16.08
C GLY A 41 -17.31 -4.79 -15.99
N VAL A 42 -18.52 -4.65 -15.44
CA VAL A 42 -19.17 -3.35 -15.25
C VAL A 42 -18.59 -2.67 -14.01
N TYR A 43 -18.17 -1.41 -14.15
CA TYR A 43 -17.69 -0.61 -13.03
C TYR A 43 -18.80 -0.38 -12.00
N ILE A 44 -18.51 -0.65 -10.73
CA ILE A 44 -19.45 -0.47 -9.61
C ILE A 44 -19.06 0.77 -8.81
N ARG A 45 -17.83 0.81 -8.31
CA ARG A 45 -17.31 1.87 -7.44
C ARG A 45 -15.79 1.84 -7.33
N SER A 46 -15.22 2.94 -6.87
CA SER A 46 -13.82 3.03 -6.45
C SER A 46 -13.71 3.13 -4.93
N PHE A 47 -12.51 2.86 -4.43
CA PHE A 47 -12.13 3.01 -3.03
C PHE A 47 -10.74 3.62 -2.98
N ASP A 48 -10.49 4.49 -2.02
CA ASP A 48 -9.19 5.13 -1.88
C ASP A 48 -8.12 4.10 -1.47
N SER A 49 -8.53 3.00 -0.84
CA SER A 49 -7.62 1.93 -0.44
C SER A 49 -8.22 0.53 -0.51
N THR A 50 -7.35 -0.45 -0.72
CA THR A 50 -7.67 -1.89 -0.56
C THR A 50 -8.20 -2.26 0.83
N VAL A 51 -7.85 -1.50 1.87
CA VAL A 51 -8.32 -1.72 3.25
C VAL A 51 -9.78 -1.31 3.37
N GLU A 52 -10.12 -0.14 2.85
CA GLU A 52 -11.48 0.37 2.82
C GLU A 52 -12.38 -0.54 1.98
N ALA A 53 -11.90 -0.95 0.80
CA ALA A 53 -12.56 -1.94 -0.03
C ALA A 53 -12.84 -3.23 0.75
N GLY A 54 -11.83 -3.75 1.45
CA GLY A 54 -11.96 -4.96 2.27
C GLY A 54 -13.02 -4.84 3.37
N ARG A 55 -13.10 -3.68 4.02
CA ARG A 55 -14.13 -3.40 5.03
C ARG A 55 -15.52 -3.36 4.43
N ALA A 56 -15.69 -2.78 3.24
CA ALA A 56 -16.99 -2.67 2.59
C ALA A 56 -17.52 -4.00 2.07
N VAL A 57 -16.66 -4.86 1.49
CA VAL A 57 -17.07 -6.16 0.93
C VAL A 57 -16.81 -7.35 1.87
N GLY A 58 -16.31 -7.12 3.09
CA GLY A 58 -15.98 -8.19 4.03
C GLY A 58 -14.87 -9.12 3.52
N ALA A 59 -13.84 -8.54 2.90
CA ALA A 59 -12.68 -9.24 2.36
C ALA A 59 -11.38 -8.78 3.02
N LEU A 60 -10.37 -9.65 3.01
CA LEU A 60 -9.03 -9.25 3.41
C LEU A 60 -8.42 -8.35 2.33
N GLN A 61 -7.77 -7.27 2.76
CA GLN A 61 -7.03 -6.35 1.90
C GLN A 61 -6.06 -7.10 0.98
N SER A 62 -5.37 -8.12 1.49
CA SER A 62 -4.42 -8.95 0.74
C SER A 62 -5.05 -9.71 -0.43
N ASN A 63 -6.30 -10.13 -0.29
CA ASN A 63 -7.05 -10.81 -1.35
C ASN A 63 -7.46 -9.81 -2.45
N ILE A 64 -7.95 -8.63 -2.05
CA ILE A 64 -8.28 -7.56 -3.00
C ILE A 64 -7.04 -7.11 -3.75
N ALA A 65 -5.94 -6.87 -3.05
CA ALA A 65 -4.68 -6.49 -3.68
C ALA A 65 -4.16 -7.56 -4.65
N SER A 66 -4.41 -8.83 -4.35
CA SER A 66 -4.03 -9.94 -5.23
C SER A 66 -4.94 -10.07 -6.45
N ALA A 67 -6.25 -9.84 -6.29
CA ALA A 67 -7.18 -9.73 -7.40
C ALA A 67 -6.85 -8.53 -8.31
N ALA A 68 -6.60 -7.35 -7.74
CA ALA A 68 -6.25 -6.13 -8.46
C ALA A 68 -4.89 -6.22 -9.20
N ARG A 69 -3.99 -7.11 -8.76
CA ARG A 69 -2.74 -7.46 -9.48
C ARG A 69 -2.91 -8.53 -10.55
N GLY A 70 -4.11 -9.09 -10.72
CA GLY A 70 -4.38 -10.21 -11.63
C GLY A 70 -3.90 -11.58 -11.14
N LYS A 71 -3.46 -11.72 -9.87
CA LYS A 71 -3.10 -13.03 -9.28
C LYS A 71 -4.34 -13.87 -8.97
N GLN A 72 -5.48 -13.23 -8.71
CA GLN A 72 -6.77 -13.88 -8.54
C GLN A 72 -7.75 -13.35 -9.58
N LYS A 73 -8.60 -14.24 -10.13
CA LYS A 73 -9.62 -13.88 -11.12
C LYS A 73 -10.72 -12.98 -10.54
N SER A 74 -11.07 -13.19 -9.27
CA SER A 74 -12.06 -12.39 -8.57
C SER A 74 -11.85 -12.51 -7.05
N CYS A 75 -12.38 -11.55 -6.30
CA CYS A 75 -12.45 -11.60 -4.85
C CYS A 75 -13.88 -11.27 -4.41
N ARG A 76 -14.48 -12.15 -3.60
CA ARG A 76 -15.88 -12.04 -3.12
C ARG A 76 -16.93 -11.89 -4.24
N GLY A 77 -16.68 -12.46 -5.42
CA GLY A 77 -17.60 -12.34 -6.56
C GLY A 77 -17.51 -11.00 -7.29
N PHE A 78 -16.44 -10.22 -7.07
CA PHE A 78 -16.15 -8.99 -7.78
C PHE A 78 -14.76 -9.04 -8.41
N THR A 79 -14.59 -8.33 -9.51
CA THR A 79 -13.31 -8.12 -10.17
C THR A 79 -12.70 -6.81 -9.66
N TRP A 80 -11.38 -6.76 -9.54
CA TRP A 80 -10.68 -5.61 -8.98
C TRP A 80 -9.57 -5.17 -9.92
N SER A 81 -9.36 -3.86 -10.04
CA SER A 81 -8.24 -3.27 -10.80
C SER A 81 -7.66 -2.06 -10.06
N TYR A 82 -6.36 -1.82 -10.25
CA TYR A 82 -5.72 -0.55 -9.86
C TYR A 82 -5.82 0.52 -10.95
N GLU A 83 -6.18 0.10 -12.16
CA GLU A 83 -6.35 0.98 -13.31
C GLU A 83 -7.82 1.35 -13.47
N ARG A 84 -8.06 2.59 -13.92
CA ARG A 84 -9.39 3.14 -14.20
C ARG A 84 -9.94 2.66 -15.54
#